data_AF-A0A7W0W4W9-F1
#
_entry.id   AF-A0A7W0W4W9-F1
#
_cell.length_a   1.000
_cell.length_b   1.000
_cell.length_c   1.000
_cell.angle_alpha   90.00
_cell.angle_beta   90.00
_cell.angle_gamma   90.00
#
_symmetry.space_group_name_H-M   'P 1'
#
loop_
_entity.id
_entity.type
_entity.pdbx_description
1 polymer ?
#
loop_
_entity_poly.entity_id
_entity_poly.type
_entity_poly.pdbx_seq_one_letter_code
_entity_poly.pdbx_strand_id
1 'polypeptide(L)'
;MQNRSLVTTSIIMICTVLGAIMAAIAPPLLPDPTQQRALAIIATPLGTALGLLLTRSGWRPLSWTGCGYIWSLFIAAWLERRLVGPLFGGANQHSTYFNLVIVLEVLSGLAISAMVWQRRVQPHAE
;
A
#
# COMPACT_ATOMS: atom_id res chain seq x y z
N MET A 1 4.90 -18.88 -20.94
CA MET A 1 3.94 -18.00 -20.24
C MET A 1 4.40 -17.62 -18.82
N GLN A 2 5.03 -18.53 -18.08
CA GLN A 2 5.52 -18.32 -16.71
C GLN A 2 6.44 -17.10 -16.53
N ASN A 3 7.42 -16.88 -17.41
CA ASN A 3 8.33 -15.72 -17.32
C ASN A 3 7.61 -14.35 -17.38
N ARG A 4 6.55 -14.21 -18.20
CA ARG A 4 5.79 -12.95 -18.28
C ARG A 4 4.94 -12.70 -17.04
N SER A 5 4.45 -13.77 -16.40
CA SER A 5 3.70 -13.68 -15.14
C SER A 5 4.61 -13.19 -14.00
N LEU A 6 5.84 -13.72 -13.92
CA LEU A 6 6.83 -13.34 -12.91
C LEU A 6 7.29 -11.89 -13.09
N VAL A 7 7.56 -11.47 -14.32
CA VAL A 7 7.94 -10.06 -14.60
C VAL A 7 6.83 -9.10 -14.17
N THR A 8 5.57 -9.44 -14.46
CA THR A 8 4.42 -8.61 -14.06
C THR A 8 4.35 -8.43 -12.54
N THR A 9 4.45 -9.53 -11.80
CA THR A 9 4.39 -9.49 -10.33
C THR A 9 5.57 -8.78 -9.71
N SER A 10 6.78 -8.98 -10.27
CA SER A 10 7.97 -8.28 -9.81
C SER A 10 7.84 -6.78 -9.99
N ILE A 11 7.30 -6.30 -11.12
CA ILE A 11 7.05 -4.87 -11.34
C ILE A 11 6.08 -4.32 -10.29
N ILE A 12 4.96 -5.01 -10.04
CA ILE A 12 3.97 -4.58 -9.03
C ILE A 12 4.60 -4.52 -7.65
N MET A 13 5.36 -5.56 -7.25
CA MET A 13 6.05 -5.61 -5.96
C MET A 13 7.09 -4.48 -5.82
N ILE A 14 7.93 -4.27 -6.83
CA ILE A 14 8.94 -3.22 -6.82
C ILE A 14 8.29 -1.85 -6.67
N CYS A 15 7.25 -1.55 -7.45
CA CYS A 15 6.56 -0.27 -7.35
C CYS A 15 5.84 -0.08 -5.99
N THR A 16 5.30 -1.15 -5.41
CA THR A 16 4.70 -1.14 -4.06
C THR A 16 5.76 -0.78 -3.01
N VAL A 17 6.90 -1.47 -3.05
CA VAL A 17 8.00 -1.26 -2.09
C VAL A 17 8.61 0.13 -2.26
N LEU A 18 8.79 0.61 -3.49
CA LEU A 18 9.27 1.97 -3.74
C LEU A 18 8.30 3.01 -3.18
N GLY A 19 6.99 2.81 -3.34
CA GLY A 19 5.98 3.68 -2.73
C GLY A 19 6.08 3.70 -1.20
N ALA A 20 6.26 2.54 -0.56
CA ALA A 20 6.45 2.43 0.88
C ALA A 20 7.76 3.06 1.37
N ILE A 21 8.86 2.91 0.61
CA ILE A 21 10.14 3.56 0.93
C ILE A 21 9.97 5.07 0.84
N MET A 22 9.37 5.58 -0.23
CA MET A 22 9.07 7.01 -0.37
C MET A 22 8.21 7.52 0.78
N ALA A 23 7.24 6.73 1.23
CA ALA A 23 6.44 7.04 2.41
C ALA A 23 7.29 7.15 3.69
N ALA A 24 8.23 6.22 3.87
CA ALA A 24 9.07 6.16 5.06
C ALA A 24 10.18 7.23 5.10
N ILE A 25 10.72 7.62 3.94
CA ILE A 25 11.85 8.56 3.83
C ILE A 25 11.44 9.96 3.39
N ALA A 26 10.13 10.23 3.26
CA ALA A 26 9.61 11.50 2.76
C ALA A 26 10.32 12.68 3.44
N PRO A 27 11.12 13.48 2.70
CA PRO A 27 11.82 14.60 3.29
C PRO A 27 10.81 15.60 3.85
N PRO A 28 11.16 16.36 4.89
CA PRO A 28 10.26 17.34 5.43
C PRO A 28 10.13 18.56 4.48
N LEU A 29 9.35 18.39 3.41
CA LEU A 29 9.12 19.40 2.37
C LEU A 29 8.02 20.40 2.75
N LEU A 30 7.17 20.06 3.72
CA LEU A 30 6.06 20.90 4.18
C LEU A 30 6.27 21.42 5.61
N PRO A 31 5.71 22.58 5.97
CA PRO A 31 5.83 23.08 7.35
C PRO A 31 5.09 22.21 8.39
N ASP A 32 4.07 21.43 7.99
CA ASP A 32 3.32 20.55 8.89
C ASP A 32 3.73 19.07 8.73
N PRO A 33 4.31 18.42 9.78
CA PRO A 33 4.71 17.02 9.73
C PRO A 33 3.54 16.05 9.52
N THR A 34 2.31 16.45 9.90
CA THR A 34 1.11 15.63 9.73
C THR A 34 0.73 15.51 8.25
N GLN A 35 0.79 16.63 7.52
CA GLN A 35 0.51 16.67 6.09
C GLN A 35 1.53 15.88 5.29
N GLN A 36 2.81 15.93 5.67
CA GLN A 36 3.86 15.12 5.04
C GLN A 36 3.59 13.63 5.19
N ARG A 37 3.24 13.19 6.40
CA ARG A 37 2.96 11.78 6.67
C ARG A 37 1.67 11.31 5.99
N ALA A 38 0.68 12.19 5.85
CA ALA A 38 -0.52 11.91 5.08
C ALA A 38 -0.22 11.73 3.57
N LEU A 39 0.66 12.56 3.00
CA LEU A 39 1.13 12.40 1.62
C LEU A 39 1.97 11.14 1.43
N ALA A 40 2.82 10.84 2.42
CA ALA A 40 3.59 9.60 2.46
C ALA A 40 2.69 8.36 2.41
N ILE A 41 1.61 8.31 3.20
CA ILE A 41 0.62 7.24 3.16
C ILE A 41 0.08 7.00 1.74
N ILE A 42 -0.14 8.06 0.95
CA ILE A 42 -0.68 7.92 -0.41
C ILE A 42 0.37 7.36 -1.39
N ALA A 43 1.67 7.43 -1.07
CA ALA A 43 2.74 6.99 -1.97
C ALA A 43 2.73 5.46 -2.22
N THR A 44 2.46 4.63 -1.21
CA THR A 44 2.40 3.17 -1.34
C THR A 44 1.28 2.68 -2.28
N PRO A 45 0.00 3.08 -2.11
CA PRO A 45 -1.06 2.67 -3.03
C PRO A 45 -0.86 3.27 -4.42
N LEU A 46 -0.29 4.48 -4.55
CA LEU A 46 0.08 5.04 -5.85
C LEU A 46 1.17 4.22 -6.54
N GLY A 47 2.21 3.79 -5.81
CA GLY A 47 3.23 2.90 -6.33
C GLY A 47 2.62 1.58 -6.82
N THR A 48 1.76 0.98 -6.02
CA THR A 48 1.03 -0.25 -6.38
C THR A 48 0.17 -0.05 -7.64
N ALA A 49 -0.59 1.06 -7.69
CA ALA A 49 -1.41 1.43 -8.84
C ALA A 49 -0.57 1.65 -10.10
N LEU A 50 0.57 2.33 -9.99
CA LEU A 50 1.51 2.53 -11.09
C LEU A 50 2.03 1.19 -11.62
N GLY A 51 2.42 0.27 -10.74
CA GLY A 51 2.84 -1.08 -11.14
C GLY A 51 1.75 -1.84 -11.90
N LEU A 52 0.48 -1.71 -11.47
CA LEU A 52 -0.67 -2.30 -12.16
C LEU A 52 -0.93 -1.66 -13.53
N LEU A 53 -0.77 -0.34 -13.65
CA LEU A 53 -0.91 0.39 -14.91
C LEU A 53 0.20 0.02 -15.90
N LEU A 54 1.46 -0.01 -15.45
CA LEU A 54 2.62 -0.38 -16.26
C LEU A 54 2.51 -1.81 -16.81
N THR A 55 1.91 -2.72 -16.03
CA THR A 55 1.70 -4.11 -16.41
C THR A 55 0.37 -4.38 -17.11
N ARG A 56 -0.45 -3.34 -17.30
CA ARG A 56 -1.80 -3.39 -17.87
C ARG A 56 -2.65 -4.51 -17.26
N SER A 57 -2.61 -4.63 -15.94
CA SER A 57 -3.25 -5.74 -15.21
C SER A 57 -4.78 -5.61 -15.06
N GLY A 58 -5.36 -4.53 -15.61
CA GLY A 58 -6.80 -4.30 -15.66
C GLY A 58 -7.35 -3.48 -14.50
N TRP A 59 -8.63 -3.09 -14.60
CA TRP A 59 -9.30 -2.22 -13.63
C TRP A 59 -9.64 -2.91 -12.30
N ARG A 60 -9.98 -4.21 -12.33
CA ARG A 60 -10.31 -4.99 -11.12
C ARG A 60 -9.21 -4.90 -10.05
N PRO A 61 -7.93 -5.27 -10.31
CA PRO A 61 -6.88 -5.16 -9.29
C PRO A 61 -6.60 -3.71 -8.87
N LEU A 62 -6.84 -2.73 -9.74
CA LEU A 62 -6.72 -1.31 -9.39
C LEU A 62 -7.77 -0.88 -8.36
N SER A 63 -9.02 -1.34 -8.52
CA SER A 63 -10.08 -1.12 -7.52
C SER A 63 -9.73 -1.75 -6.18
N TRP A 64 -9.14 -2.96 -6.19
CA TRP A 64 -8.66 -3.62 -4.96
C TRP A 64 -7.57 -2.83 -4.26
N THR A 65 -6.68 -2.13 -4.98
CA THR A 65 -5.70 -1.22 -4.38
C THR A 65 -6.39 -0.09 -3.62
N GLY A 66 -7.43 0.51 -4.20
CA GLY A 66 -8.23 1.55 -3.54
C GLY A 66 -8.96 1.02 -2.29
N CYS A 67 -9.55 -0.17 -2.36
CA CYS A 67 -10.18 -0.81 -1.20
C CYS A 67 -9.15 -1.11 -0.10
N GLY A 68 -8.00 -1.68 -0.47
CA GLY A 68 -6.91 -1.98 0.47
C GLY A 68 -6.40 -0.74 1.18
N TYR A 69 -6.28 0.38 0.46
CA TYR A 69 -5.97 1.68 1.03
C TYR A 69 -7.01 2.17 2.04
N ILE A 70 -8.30 2.13 1.69
CA ILE A 70 -9.34 2.59 2.61
C ILE A 70 -9.36 1.73 3.88
N TRP A 71 -9.30 0.41 3.73
CA TRP A 71 -9.31 -0.53 4.86
C TRP A 71 -8.05 -0.44 5.71
N SER A 72 -6.86 -0.17 5.14
CA SER A 72 -5.63 -0.02 5.92
C SER A 72 -5.73 1.14 6.91
N LEU A 73 -6.37 2.26 6.54
CA LEU A 73 -6.61 3.40 7.44
C LEU A 73 -7.48 3.01 8.63
N PHE A 74 -8.60 2.33 8.39
CA PHE A 74 -9.50 1.91 9.47
C PHE A 74 -8.88 0.85 10.38
N ILE A 75 -8.20 -0.14 9.80
CA ILE A 75 -7.53 -1.21 10.56
C ILE A 75 -6.38 -0.63 11.37
N ALA A 76 -5.58 0.28 10.81
CA ALA A 76 -4.49 0.94 11.53
C ALA A 76 -5.02 1.79 12.69
N ALA A 77 -6.09 2.56 12.49
CA ALA A 77 -6.71 3.35 13.57
C ALA A 77 -7.25 2.45 14.69
N TRP A 78 -7.84 1.32 14.33
CA TRP A 78 -8.32 0.33 15.30
C TRP A 78 -7.17 -0.37 16.05
N LEU A 79 -6.10 -0.73 15.34
CA LEU A 79 -4.91 -1.35 15.93
C LEU A 79 -4.17 -0.38 16.86
N GLU A 80 -3.97 0.87 16.44
CA GLU A 80 -3.32 1.90 17.26
C GLU A 80 -4.07 2.08 18.58
N ARG A 81 -5.41 2.20 18.54
CA ARG A 81 -6.24 2.31 19.76
C ARG A 81 -6.06 1.13 20.71
N ARG A 82 -5.84 -0.08 20.20
CA ARG A 82 -5.62 -1.28 21.01
C ARG A 82 -4.20 -1.40 21.55
N LEU A 83 -3.21 -0.97 20.79
CA LEU A 83 -1.80 -1.12 21.14
C LEU A 83 -1.30 0.00 22.05
N VAL A 84 -1.79 1.22 21.86
CA VAL A 84 -1.26 2.44 22.50
C VAL A 84 -2.24 3.01 23.55
N GLY A 85 -3.52 2.64 23.49
CA GLY A 85 -4.56 3.07 24.43
C GLY A 85 -5.17 4.45 24.12
N PRO A 86 -6.25 4.83 24.81
CA PRO A 86 -7.11 5.97 24.45
C PRO A 86 -6.53 7.38 24.72
N LEU A 87 -5.31 7.51 25.27
CA LEU A 87 -4.77 8.79 25.77
C LEU A 87 -3.66 9.45 24.93
N PHE A 88 -3.29 8.89 23.78
CA PHE A 88 -2.23 9.45 22.93
C PHE A 88 -2.79 10.41 21.88
N GLY A 89 -3.15 11.62 22.33
CA GLY A 89 -3.73 12.70 21.51
C GLY A 89 -2.79 13.87 21.20
N GLY A 90 -1.51 13.61 20.90
CA GLY A 90 -0.55 14.64 20.47
C GLY A 90 -0.09 14.43 19.02
N ALA A 91 0.08 15.50 18.25
CA ALA A 91 0.44 15.45 16.82
C ALA A 91 1.75 14.69 16.48
N ASN A 92 2.68 14.53 17.43
CA ASN A 92 3.87 13.68 17.28
C ASN A 92 3.63 12.18 17.60
N GLN A 93 2.45 11.81 18.10
CA GLN A 93 2.13 10.47 18.64
C GLN A 93 1.49 9.50 17.64
N HIS A 94 1.08 9.96 16.44
CA HIS A 94 0.52 9.08 15.41
C HIS A 94 1.57 8.32 14.59
N SER A 95 2.85 8.35 14.98
CA SER A 95 3.91 7.62 14.24
C SER A 95 3.60 6.13 14.13
N THR A 96 2.98 5.56 15.16
CA THR A 96 2.54 4.16 15.18
C THR A 96 1.43 3.92 14.18
N TYR A 97 0.41 4.80 14.13
CA TYR A 97 -0.63 4.76 13.10
C TYR A 97 -0.04 4.79 11.68
N PHE A 98 0.80 5.79 11.36
CA PHE A 98 1.37 5.93 10.01
C PHE A 98 2.16 4.68 9.60
N ASN A 99 2.97 4.12 10.51
CA ASN A 99 3.72 2.89 10.24
C ASN A 99 2.79 1.69 10.03
N LEU A 100 1.73 1.56 10.83
CA LEU A 100 0.73 0.50 10.66
C LEU A 100 0.02 0.59 9.30
N VAL A 101 -0.34 1.81 8.87
CA VAL A 101 -0.93 2.03 7.54
C VAL A 101 0.00 1.57 6.43
N ILE A 102 1.27 2.01 6.45
CA ILE A 102 2.25 1.63 5.42
C ILE A 102 2.45 0.11 5.38
N VAL A 103 2.56 -0.55 6.54
CA VAL A 103 2.69 -2.01 6.60
C VAL A 103 1.47 -2.70 6.00
N LEU A 104 0.25 -2.27 6.34
CA LEU A 104 -0.99 -2.85 5.81
C LEU A 104 -1.12 -2.61 4.31
N GLU A 105 -0.71 -1.45 3.81
CA GLU A 105 -0.68 -1.15 2.37
C GLU A 105 0.31 -2.02 1.61
N VAL A 106 1.51 -2.24 2.16
CA VAL A 106 2.49 -3.18 1.58
C VAL A 106 1.91 -4.59 1.53
N LEU A 107 1.31 -5.07 2.62
CA LEU A 107 0.66 -6.39 2.64
C LEU A 107 -0.47 -6.49 1.61
N SER A 108 -1.27 -5.43 1.46
CA SER A 108 -2.31 -5.35 0.44
C SER A 108 -1.73 -5.39 -0.97
N GLY A 109 -0.69 -4.63 -1.27
CA GLY A 109 -0.03 -4.63 -2.58
C GLY A 109 0.60 -5.98 -2.93
N LEU A 110 1.18 -6.67 -1.95
CA LEU A 110 1.68 -8.03 -2.09
C LEU A 110 0.55 -9.03 -2.38
N ALA A 111 -0.57 -8.94 -1.66
CA ALA A 111 -1.75 -9.78 -1.90
C ALA A 111 -2.34 -9.56 -3.30
N ILE A 112 -2.41 -8.31 -3.76
CA ILE A 112 -2.86 -7.97 -5.11
C ILE A 112 -1.91 -8.53 -6.17
N SER A 113 -0.59 -8.42 -5.96
CA SER A 113 0.40 -9.02 -6.85
C SER A 113 0.21 -10.54 -6.96
N ALA A 114 0.02 -11.23 -5.83
CA ALA A 114 -0.25 -12.66 -5.80
C ALA A 114 -1.56 -13.03 -6.53
N MET A 115 -2.62 -12.25 -6.36
CA MET A 115 -3.88 -12.43 -7.08
C MET A 115 -3.70 -12.26 -8.59
N VAL A 116 -2.96 -11.24 -9.03
CA VAL A 116 -2.65 -11.01 -10.45
C VAL A 116 -1.83 -12.16 -11.02
N TRP A 117 -0.88 -12.68 -10.25
CA TRP A 117 -0.11 -13.87 -10.63
C TRP A 117 -1.02 -15.08 -10.86
N GLN A 118 -1.85 -15.42 -9.87
CA GLN A 118 -2.76 -16.57 -9.93
C GLN A 118 -3.66 -16.51 -11.16
N ARG A 119 -4.28 -15.36 -11.44
CA ARG A 119 -5.12 -15.17 -12.63
C ARG A 119 -4.37 -15.37 -13.94
N ARG A 120 -3.07 -15.02 -14.00
CA ARG A 120 -2.23 -15.20 -15.20
C ARG A 120 -1.68 -16.61 -15.35
N VAL A 121 -1.54 -17.36 -14.26
CA VAL A 121 -1.07 -18.77 -14.27
C VAL A 121 -2.23 -19.75 -14.46
N GLN A 122 -3.41 -19.44 -13.92
CA GLN A 122 -4.62 -20.27 -13.98
C GLN A 122 -5.80 -19.48 -14.58
N PRO A 123 -5.86 -19.33 -15.91
CA PRO A 123 -6.90 -18.53 -16.57
C PRO A 123 -8.31 -19.17 -16.56
N HIS A 124 -8.49 -20.39 -16.04
CA HIS A 124 -9.72 -21.19 -16.16
C HIS A 124 -10.56 -21.30 -14.86
N ALA A 125 -10.44 -20.35 -13.93
CA ALA A 125 -11.23 -20.34 -12.70
C ALA A 125 -12.46 -19.40 -12.75
N GLU A 126 -12.85 -18.94 -13.93
CA GLU A 126 -14.12 -18.22 -14.17
C GLU A 126 -14.98 -19.00 -15.17
#